data_AF-T0C9S1-F1
#
_entry.id   AF-T0C9S1-F1
#
_cell.length_a   1.000
_cell.length_b   1.000
_cell.length_c   1.000
_cell.angle_alpha   90.00
_cell.angle_beta   90.00
_cell.angle_gamma   90.00
#
_symmetry.space_group_name_H-M   'P 1'
#
loop_
_entity.id
_entity.type
_entity.pdbx_description
1 polymer ?
#
loop_
_entity_poly.entity_id
_entity_poly.type
_entity_poly.pdbx_seq_one_letter_code
_entity_poly.pdbx_strand_id
1 'polypeptide(L)'
;MLKKTKSCSFSKTLFYDFGIELGPKQYQKIRSRLDGLMDRCPIHSHYKLTFKKHETNYIGQLSIKSFSKNFHAKKVAHTPLQVFLLLEEAIDEQLLKWKRDRFSNRLARNLRGPQVA
;
A
#
# COMPACT_ATOMS: atom_id res chain seq x y z
N MET A 1 -20.83 -44.58 -22.03
CA MET A 1 -20.34 -43.65 -20.99
C MET A 1 -19.76 -42.40 -21.68
N LEU A 2 -20.54 -41.32 -21.79
CA LEU A 2 -20.09 -40.06 -22.42
C LEU A 2 -19.67 -39.07 -21.31
N LYS A 3 -18.36 -38.85 -21.17
CA LYS A 3 -17.80 -37.86 -20.25
C LYS A 3 -18.06 -36.47 -20.82
N LYS A 4 -19.05 -35.76 -20.28
CA LYS A 4 -19.28 -34.33 -20.55
C LYS A 4 -18.11 -33.51 -19.97
N THR A 5 -17.17 -33.11 -20.82
CA THR A 5 -16.17 -32.10 -20.50
C THR A 5 -16.86 -30.75 -20.38
N LYS A 6 -17.01 -30.26 -19.15
CA LYS A 6 -17.44 -28.87 -18.89
C LYS A 6 -16.35 -27.94 -19.42
N SER A 7 -16.59 -27.28 -20.56
CA SER A 7 -15.77 -26.14 -20.97
C SER A 7 -16.12 -24.97 -20.04
N CYS A 8 -15.33 -24.80 -18.98
CA CYS A 8 -15.42 -23.59 -18.17
C CYS A 8 -14.85 -22.44 -19.01
N SER A 9 -15.71 -21.63 -19.63
CA SER A 9 -15.31 -20.32 -20.13
C SER A 9 -14.96 -19.46 -18.93
N PHE A 10 -13.67 -19.36 -18.59
CA PHE A 10 -13.20 -18.35 -17.66
C PHE A 10 -13.36 -16.99 -18.34
N SER A 11 -14.53 -16.38 -18.21
CA SER A 11 -14.66 -14.94 -18.38
C SER A 11 -13.66 -14.30 -17.41
N LYS A 12 -12.56 -13.75 -17.93
CA LYS A 12 -11.63 -12.96 -17.14
C LYS A 12 -12.39 -11.71 -16.70
N THR A 13 -12.99 -11.74 -15.51
CA THR A 13 -13.55 -10.55 -14.88
C THR A 13 -12.39 -9.60 -14.59
N LEU A 14 -12.19 -8.62 -15.46
CA LEU A 14 -11.21 -7.55 -15.26
C LEU A 14 -11.84 -6.53 -14.32
N PHE A 15 -11.12 -6.19 -13.26
CA PHE A 15 -11.54 -5.16 -12.31
C PHE A 15 -10.88 -3.86 -12.70
N TYR A 16 -11.69 -2.85 -13.03
CA TYR A 16 -11.21 -1.48 -13.19
C TYR A 16 -11.16 -0.83 -11.81
N ASP A 17 -10.07 -1.04 -11.10
CA ASP A 17 -9.85 -0.45 -9.79
C ASP A 17 -8.47 0.20 -9.76
N PHE A 18 -8.32 1.24 -8.94
CA PHE A 18 -7.09 2.04 -8.83
C PHE A 18 -6.63 2.67 -10.16
N GLY A 19 -7.51 2.83 -11.16
CA GLY A 19 -7.20 3.49 -12.44
C GLY A 19 -6.57 2.59 -13.53
N ILE A 20 -6.53 1.27 -13.32
CA ILE A 20 -6.08 0.30 -14.31
C ILE A 20 -6.96 -0.96 -14.29
N GLU A 21 -6.93 -1.72 -15.39
CA GLU A 21 -7.54 -3.05 -15.42
C GLU A 21 -6.61 -4.08 -14.77
N LEU A 22 -7.08 -4.68 -13.68
CA LEU A 22 -6.38 -5.73 -12.95
C LEU A 22 -7.13 -7.05 -13.08
N GLY A 23 -6.37 -8.13 -13.24
CA GLY A 23 -6.93 -9.48 -13.14
C GLY A 23 -7.35 -9.79 -11.69
N PRO A 24 -8.33 -10.70 -11.48
CA PRO A 24 -8.92 -10.97 -10.16
C PRO A 24 -7.88 -11.38 -9.11
N LYS A 25 -6.91 -12.22 -9.51
CA LYS A 25 -5.81 -12.66 -8.63
C LYS A 25 -4.88 -11.51 -8.23
N GLN A 26 -4.58 -10.61 -9.16
CA GLN A 26 -3.70 -9.46 -8.88
C GLN A 26 -4.42 -8.45 -7.99
N TYR A 27 -5.70 -8.21 -8.27
CA TYR A 27 -6.56 -7.35 -7.47
C TYR A 27 -6.63 -7.80 -6.01
N GLN A 28 -6.98 -9.07 -5.78
CA GLN A 28 -7.07 -9.63 -4.42
C GLN A 28 -5.73 -9.56 -3.68
N LYS A 29 -4.62 -9.81 -4.39
CA LYS A 29 -3.28 -9.76 -3.79
C LYS A 29 -2.87 -8.34 -3.38
N ILE A 30 -3.15 -7.36 -4.23
CA ILE A 30 -2.90 -5.93 -3.94
C ILE A 30 -3.76 -5.49 -2.76
N ARG A 31 -5.05 -5.83 -2.77
CA ARG A 31 -6.00 -5.46 -1.72
C ARG A 31 -5.61 -6.03 -0.36
N SER A 32 -5.34 -7.34 -0.29
CA SER A 32 -4.91 -7.99 0.96
C SER A 32 -3.64 -7.37 1.55
N ARG A 33 -2.66 -7.01 0.70
CA ARG A 33 -1.44 -6.33 1.17
C ARG A 33 -1.70 -4.89 1.60
N LEU A 34 -2.57 -4.20 0.88
CA LEU A 34 -2.94 -2.83 1.23
C LEU A 34 -3.70 -2.78 2.56
N ASP A 35 -4.59 -3.73 2.82
CA ASP A 35 -5.27 -3.87 4.13
C ASP A 35 -4.23 -4.10 5.24
N GLY A 36 -3.27 -5.01 5.03
CA GLY A 36 -2.16 -5.21 5.97
C GLY A 36 -1.26 -3.97 6.16
N LEU A 37 -1.08 -3.15 5.12
CA LEU A 37 -0.38 -1.87 5.23
C LEU A 37 -1.19 -0.85 6.03
N MET A 38 -2.52 -0.83 5.88
CA MET A 38 -3.42 0.04 6.63
C MET A 38 -3.45 -0.28 8.12
N ASP A 39 -3.37 -1.56 8.50
CA ASP A 39 -3.23 -1.96 9.91
C ASP A 39 -1.94 -1.42 10.55
N ARG A 40 -0.87 -1.24 9.77
CA ARG A 40 0.40 -0.65 10.24
C ARG A 40 0.37 0.88 10.31
N CYS A 41 -0.60 1.52 9.67
CA CYS A 41 -0.74 2.96 9.60
C CYS A 41 -1.37 3.55 10.88
N PRO A 42 -1.22 4.86 11.13
CA PRO A 42 -1.85 5.50 12.27
C PRO A 42 -3.39 5.38 12.24
N ILE A 43 -4.03 5.48 13.40
CA ILE A 43 -5.50 5.47 13.52
C ILE A 43 -6.11 6.61 12.67
N HIS A 44 -7.22 6.34 11.98
CA HIS A 44 -7.88 7.25 11.03
C HIS A 44 -7.03 7.63 9.80
N SER A 45 -6.26 6.68 9.28
CA SER A 45 -5.57 6.86 8.00
C SER A 45 -6.51 6.63 6.82
N HIS A 46 -6.49 7.54 5.86
CA HIS A 46 -7.13 7.37 4.56
C HIS A 46 -6.07 7.17 3.49
N TYR A 47 -6.22 6.12 2.69
CA TYR A 47 -5.33 5.88 1.56
C TYR A 47 -5.97 6.30 0.24
N LYS A 48 -5.12 6.71 -0.69
CA LYS A 48 -5.45 6.89 -2.10
C LYS A 48 -4.38 6.21 -2.92
N LEU A 49 -4.74 5.08 -3.52
CA LEU A 49 -3.90 4.33 -4.45
C LEU A 49 -4.40 4.62 -5.87
N THR A 50 -3.50 5.06 -6.73
CA THR A 50 -3.77 5.30 -8.15
C THR A 50 -2.62 4.78 -8.98
N PHE A 51 -2.93 3.97 -9.97
CA PHE A 51 -2.03 3.57 -11.03
C PHE A 51 -2.39 4.33 -12.30
N LYS A 52 -1.36 4.67 -13.06
CA LYS A 52 -1.45 5.21 -14.41
C LYS A 52 -0.64 4.29 -15.30
N LYS A 53 -1.28 3.78 -16.35
CA LYS A 53 -0.58 3.05 -17.40
C LYS A 53 0.08 4.08 -18.34
N HIS A 54 1.39 3.99 -18.48
CA HIS A 54 2.19 4.65 -19.51
C HIS A 54 2.59 3.58 -20.54
N GLU A 55 2.82 3.97 -21.80
CA GLU A 55 2.98 3.08 -22.98
C GLU A 55 3.60 1.70 -22.70
N THR A 56 4.72 1.64 -21.98
CA THR A 56 5.44 0.40 -21.61
C THR A 56 5.62 0.20 -20.10
N ASN A 57 5.11 1.12 -19.27
CA ASN A 57 5.38 1.19 -17.84
C ASN A 57 4.14 1.53 -17.02
N TYR A 58 4.07 1.05 -15.79
CA TYR A 58 3.03 1.42 -14.84
C TYR A 58 3.62 2.39 -13.82
N ILE A 59 2.93 3.51 -13.63
CA ILE A 59 3.25 4.51 -12.61
C ILE A 59 2.22 4.35 -11.51
N GLY A 60 2.64 4.03 -10.30
CA GLY A 60 1.77 3.97 -9.15
C GLY A 60 2.07 5.10 -8.18
N GLN A 61 1.01 5.60 -7.57
CA GLN A 61 1.04 6.61 -6.54
C GLN A 61 0.19 6.11 -5.37
N LEU A 62 0.80 6.04 -4.20
CA LEU A 62 0.12 5.73 -2.96
C LEU A 62 0.30 6.90 -2.01
N SER A 63 -0.81 7.50 -1.61
CA SER A 63 -0.81 8.56 -0.60
C SER A 63 -1.66 8.12 0.58
N ILE A 64 -1.09 8.14 1.77
CA ILE A 64 -1.77 7.81 3.01
C ILE A 64 -1.79 9.07 3.85
N LYS A 65 -2.97 9.62 4.06
CA LYS A 65 -3.17 10.81 4.88
C LYS A 65 -3.71 10.39 6.23
N SER A 66 -3.03 10.80 7.29
CA SER A 66 -3.51 10.68 8.67
C SER A 66 -3.59 12.07 9.27
N PHE A 67 -4.36 12.21 10.35
CA PHE A 67 -4.54 13.47 11.08
C PHE A 67 -3.21 14.12 11.50
N SER A 68 -2.19 13.32 11.80
CA SER A 68 -0.90 13.81 12.31
C SER A 68 0.24 13.80 11.28
N LYS A 69 0.12 13.03 10.20
CA LYS A 69 1.20 12.82 9.24
C LYS A 69 0.64 12.36 7.90
N ASN A 70 1.27 12.81 6.83
CA ASN A 70 0.98 12.36 5.47
C ASN A 70 2.17 11.56 4.95
N PHE A 71 1.89 10.39 4.41
CA PHE A 71 2.85 9.52 3.73
C PHE A 71 2.54 9.54 2.23
N HIS A 72 3.57 9.61 1.42
CA HIS A 72 3.42 9.66 -0.02
C HIS A 72 4.55 8.90 -0.69
N ALA A 73 4.19 8.02 -1.60
CA ALA A 73 5.11 7.27 -2.43
C ALA A 73 4.64 7.30 -3.89
N LYS A 74 5.61 7.45 -4.79
CA LYS A 74 5.42 7.34 -6.24
C LYS A 74 6.52 6.46 -6.81
N LYS A 75 6.14 5.41 -7.54
CA LYS A 75 7.06 4.43 -8.10
C LYS A 75 6.63 4.04 -9.51
N VAL A 76 7.59 3.58 -10.31
CA VAL A 76 7.39 3.19 -11.71
C VAL A 76 8.00 1.82 -11.92
N ALA A 77 7.27 0.91 -12.57
CA ALA A 77 7.76 -0.42 -12.93
C ALA A 77 6.96 -1.00 -14.10
N HIS A 78 7.46 -2.09 -14.70
CA HIS A 78 6.84 -2.74 -15.85
C HIS A 78 5.56 -3.51 -15.52
N THR A 79 5.32 -3.84 -14.25
CA THR A 79 4.12 -4.57 -13.83
C THR A 79 3.43 -3.87 -12.65
N PRO A 80 2.08 -3.84 -12.61
CA PRO A 80 1.34 -3.14 -11.56
C PRO A 80 1.59 -3.73 -10.16
N LEU A 81 1.80 -5.05 -10.07
CA LEU A 81 2.16 -5.70 -8.82
C LEU A 81 3.52 -5.22 -8.31
N GLN A 82 4.52 -5.11 -9.19
CA GLN A 82 5.85 -4.65 -8.80
C GLN A 82 5.84 -3.18 -8.39
N VAL A 83 5.06 -2.35 -9.10
CA VAL A 83 4.81 -0.97 -8.67
C VAL A 83 4.25 -0.95 -7.25
N PHE A 84 3.24 -1.79 -6.97
CA PHE A 84 2.64 -1.85 -5.64
C PHE A 84 3.65 -2.26 -4.56
N LEU A 85 4.49 -3.28 -4.82
CA LEU A 85 5.52 -3.71 -3.88
C LEU A 85 6.50 -2.57 -3.54
N LEU A 86 6.95 -1.83 -4.56
CA LEU A 86 7.85 -0.68 -4.37
C LEU A 86 7.18 0.47 -3.61
N LEU A 87 5.86 0.64 -3.78
CA LEU A 87 5.08 1.61 -3.02
C LEU A 87 4.92 1.18 -1.56
N GLU A 88 4.63 -0.10 -1.34
CA GLU A 88 4.47 -0.70 0.00
C GLU A 88 5.75 -0.51 0.81
N GLU A 89 6.90 -0.88 0.24
CA GLU A 89 8.22 -0.73 0.87
C GLU A 89 8.54 0.74 1.20
N ALA A 90 8.33 1.65 0.25
CA ALA A 90 8.59 3.07 0.46
C ALA A 90 7.69 3.68 1.55
N ILE A 91 6.43 3.26 1.66
CA ILE A 91 5.55 3.69 2.75
C ILE A 91 6.00 3.07 4.07
N ASP A 92 6.37 1.80 4.09
CA ASP A 92 6.74 1.12 5.33
C ASP A 92 8.02 1.72 5.92
N GLU A 93 8.98 2.12 5.09
CA GLU A 93 10.14 2.91 5.52
C GLU A 93 9.74 4.26 6.15
N GLN A 94 8.79 4.98 5.53
CA GLN A 94 8.30 6.25 6.09
C GLN A 94 7.54 6.03 7.40
N LEU A 95 6.77 4.95 7.51
CA LEU A 95 6.07 4.55 8.74
C LEU A 95 7.08 4.18 9.84
N LEU A 96 8.12 3.42 9.52
CA LEU A 96 9.19 3.05 10.43
C LEU A 96 9.95 4.28 10.94
N LYS A 97 10.30 5.21 10.04
CA LYS A 97 10.94 6.47 10.39
C LYS A 97 10.04 7.30 11.31
N TRP A 98 8.75 7.43 10.98
CA TRP A 98 7.79 8.13 11.81
C TRP A 98 7.61 7.48 13.19
N LYS A 99 7.54 6.14 13.26
CA LYS A 99 7.50 5.40 14.53
C LYS A 99 8.74 5.70 15.34
N ARG A 100 9.94 5.61 14.74
CA ARG A 100 11.21 5.95 15.41
C ARG A 100 11.20 7.37 15.96
N ASP A 101 10.81 8.36 15.16
CA ASP A 101 10.76 9.76 15.59
C ASP A 101 9.78 9.97 16.77
N ARG A 102 8.62 9.31 16.73
CA ARG A 102 7.59 9.41 17.78
C ARG A 102 8.07 8.79 19.10
N PHE A 103 8.73 7.63 19.04
CA PHE A 103 9.17 6.92 20.24
C PHE A 103 10.50 7.45 20.79
N SER A 104 11.43 7.88 19.93
CA SER A 104 12.73 8.43 20.33
C SER A 104 12.57 9.75 21.09
N ASN A 105 11.68 10.65 20.62
CA ASN A 105 11.37 11.88 21.35
C ASN A 105 10.67 11.61 22.69
N ARG A 106 9.91 10.52 22.80
CA ARG A 106 9.28 10.12 24.07
C ARG A 106 10.31 9.64 25.08
N LEU A 107 11.33 8.89 24.64
CA LEU A 107 12.42 8.43 25.49
C LEU A 107 13.27 9.60 25.97
N ALA A 108 13.67 10.50 25.07
CA ALA A 108 14.42 11.70 25.41
C ALA A 108 13.67 12.61 26.39
N ARG A 109 12.33 12.68 26.28
CA ARG A 109 11.49 13.44 27.22
C ARG A 109 11.35 12.76 28.59
N ASN A 110 11.31 11.43 28.64
CA ASN A 110 11.24 10.68 29.91
C ASN A 110 12.59 10.59 30.64
N LEU A 111 13.72 10.72 29.93
CA LEU A 111 15.06 10.77 30.52
C LEU A 111 15.42 12.14 31.10
N ARG A 112 14.71 13.20 30.70
CA ARG A 112 14.73 14.49 31.39
C ARG A 112 13.75 14.42 32.56
N GLY A 113 14.15 13.72 33.62
CA GLY A 113 13.43 13.78 34.91
C GLY A 113 13.30 15.22 35.42
N PRO A 114 12.39 15.50 36.38
CA PRO A 114 12.25 16.82 36.95
C PRO A 114 13.61 17.26 37.51
N GLN A 115 14.09 18.43 37.07
CA GLN A 115 15.21 19.08 37.74
C GLN A 115 14.73 19.41 39.15
N VAL A 116 15.21 18.64 40.12
CA VAL A 116 15.10 19.00 41.54
C VAL A 116 15.83 20.33 41.72
N ALA A 117 15.08 21.31 42.20
CA ALA A 117 15.53 22.68 42.47
C ALA A 117 16.52 22.74 43.63
#